data_AF-A0A4U1B639-F1
#
_entry.id   AF-A0A4U1B639-F1
#
_cell.length_a   1.000
_cell.length_b   1.000
_cell.length_c   1.000
_cell.angle_alpha   90.00
_cell.angle_beta   90.00
_cell.angle_gamma   90.00
#
_symmetry.space_group_name_H-M   'P 1'
#
loop_
_entity.id
_entity.type
_entity.pdbx_description
1 polymer ?
#
loop_
_entity_poly.entity_id
_entity_poly.type
_entity_poly.pdbx_seq_one_letter_code
_entity_poly.pdbx_strand_id
1 'polypeptide(L)'
;MHISKKVILTTFALVVPCIAYANAGVPMLFLAMPAFLMSLVPIIAIETLYISKGLELPLGQSLKTASISNVVSTIIGIPLTWFLLVVVQVLTGGGGAYGINSVMGKVLAVTWQAPWLIPYEEDLSWMIPAAGIVLLIPFFFTSWWSEYFVSKKLNKTLPSLSVRGKVRNANLITYSLLAAWPIGFWVLNSAAK
;
A
#
# COMPACT_ATOMS: atom_id res chain seq x y z
N MET A 1 41.28 7.50 -35.05
CA MET A 1 40.31 6.70 -34.28
C MET A 1 38.94 6.83 -34.92
N HIS A 2 38.48 5.83 -35.67
CA HIS A 2 37.13 5.82 -36.22
C HIS A 2 36.15 5.35 -35.13
N ILE A 3 35.46 6.29 -34.50
CA ILE A 3 34.40 5.96 -33.55
C ILE A 3 33.22 5.39 -34.37
N SER A 4 32.81 4.17 -34.04
CA SER A 4 31.68 3.49 -34.69
C SER A 4 30.39 4.30 -34.49
N LYS A 5 29.60 4.46 -35.56
CA LYS A 5 28.28 5.12 -35.52
C LYS A 5 27.37 4.54 -34.42
N LYS A 6 27.53 3.24 -34.09
CA LYS A 6 26.80 2.59 -32.98
C LYS A 6 27.18 3.16 -31.62
N VAL A 7 28.48 3.38 -31.38
CA VAL A 7 28.97 3.96 -30.11
C VAL A 7 28.46 5.38 -29.95
N ILE A 8 28.45 6.18 -31.02
CA ILE A 8 27.88 7.53 -31.00
C ILE A 8 26.38 7.47 -30.67
N LEU A 9 25.61 6.58 -31.30
CA LEU A 9 24.17 6.44 -31.06
C LEU A 9 23.86 6.01 -29.62
N THR A 10 24.62 5.06 -29.07
CA THR A 10 24.47 4.59 -27.69
C THR A 10 24.83 5.68 -26.69
N THR A 11 25.91 6.42 -26.92
CA THR A 11 26.27 7.56 -26.07
C THR A 11 25.25 8.68 -26.15
N PHE A 12 24.69 8.98 -27.34
CA PHE A 12 23.59 9.95 -27.47
C PHE A 12 22.32 9.48 -26.74
N ALA A 13 21.97 8.20 -26.80
CA ALA A 13 20.84 7.66 -26.03
C ALA A 13 21.04 7.74 -24.51
N LEU A 14 22.29 7.66 -24.03
CA LEU A 14 22.64 7.79 -22.60
C LEU A 14 22.75 9.25 -22.13
N VAL A 15 23.10 10.18 -23.02
CA VAL A 15 23.36 11.60 -22.70
C VAL A 15 22.16 12.50 -23.02
N VAL A 16 21.13 12.00 -23.71
CA VAL A 16 19.87 12.70 -23.96
C VAL A 16 18.75 12.06 -23.11
N PRO A 17 18.71 12.33 -21.78
CA PRO A 17 17.62 11.88 -20.91
C PRO A 17 16.28 12.55 -21.26
N CYS A 18 16.27 13.56 -22.15
CA CYS A 18 15.04 14.22 -22.61
C CYS A 18 14.02 13.27 -23.28
N ILE A 19 14.46 12.19 -23.93
CA ILE A 19 13.55 11.19 -24.53
C ILE A 19 13.07 10.18 -23.48
N ALA A 20 13.76 10.10 -22.33
CA ALA A 20 13.41 9.25 -21.20
C ALA A 20 12.47 9.93 -20.18
N TYR A 21 11.96 11.14 -20.47
CA TYR A 21 10.75 11.69 -19.84
C TYR A 21 9.49 10.92 -20.30
N ALA A 22 9.53 9.59 -20.23
CA ALA A 22 8.29 8.86 -20.10
C ALA A 22 7.67 9.32 -18.78
N ASN A 23 6.43 9.82 -18.84
CA ASN A 23 5.69 10.25 -17.66
C ASN A 23 5.41 9.00 -16.80
N ALA A 24 6.42 8.58 -16.03
CA ALA A 24 6.42 7.32 -15.32
C ALA A 24 5.47 7.48 -14.14
N GLY A 25 4.40 6.68 -14.13
CA GLY A 25 3.49 6.64 -12.99
C GLY A 25 4.24 6.48 -11.67
N VAL A 26 3.73 7.11 -10.62
CA VAL A 26 4.21 7.01 -9.25
C VAL A 26 3.75 5.65 -8.68
N PRO A 27 4.68 4.74 -8.38
CA PRO A 27 4.33 3.48 -7.75
C PRO A 27 3.95 3.76 -6.29
N MET A 28 2.64 3.71 -5.99
CA MET A 28 2.12 4.09 -4.68
C MET A 28 2.67 3.25 -3.53
N LEU A 29 3.21 2.05 -3.81
CA LEU A 29 3.93 1.25 -2.83
C LEU A 29 5.08 2.02 -2.17
N PHE A 30 5.87 2.79 -2.92
CA PHE A 30 7.00 3.53 -2.36
C PHE A 30 6.59 4.70 -1.48
N LEU A 31 5.38 5.24 -1.68
CA LEU A 31 4.79 6.25 -0.81
C LEU A 31 4.15 5.61 0.43
N ALA A 32 3.49 4.47 0.27
CA ALA A 32 2.77 3.79 1.34
C ALA A 32 3.69 3.03 2.31
N MET A 33 4.73 2.35 1.81
CA MET A 33 5.59 1.49 2.63
C MET A 33 6.26 2.22 3.80
N PRO A 34 6.82 3.44 3.66
CA PRO A 34 7.36 4.18 4.80
C PRO A 34 6.33 4.39 5.91
N ALA A 35 5.08 4.74 5.55
CA ALA A 35 4.00 4.92 6.52
C ALA A 35 3.62 3.61 7.21
N PHE A 36 3.54 2.49 6.48
CA PHE A 36 3.30 1.17 7.05
C PHE A 36 4.43 0.73 8.00
N LEU A 37 5.68 0.92 7.62
CA LEU A 37 6.83 0.54 8.44
C LEU A 37 6.91 1.35 9.74
N MET A 38 6.68 2.67 9.68
CA MET A 38 6.59 3.51 10.88
C MET A 38 5.40 3.14 11.77
N SER A 39 4.29 2.75 11.15
CA SER A 39 3.07 2.36 11.87
C SER A 39 3.13 0.94 12.44
N LEU A 40 4.13 0.13 12.07
CA LEU A 40 4.22 -1.27 12.50
C LEU A 40 4.28 -1.40 14.03
N VAL A 41 5.06 -0.54 14.70
CA VAL A 41 5.16 -0.52 16.17
C VAL A 41 3.83 -0.19 16.84
N PRO A 42 3.14 0.93 16.53
CA PRO A 42 1.84 1.23 17.15
C PRO A 42 0.76 0.22 16.77
N ILE A 43 0.76 -0.32 15.55
CA ILE A 43 -0.16 -1.39 15.12
C ILE A 43 0.04 -2.62 16.00
N ILE A 44 1.26 -3.15 16.09
CA ILE A 44 1.56 -4.32 16.92
C ILE A 44 1.13 -4.09 18.37
N ALA A 45 1.38 -2.90 18.93
CA ALA A 45 0.97 -2.59 20.30
C ALA A 45 -0.56 -2.63 20.46
N ILE A 46 -1.32 -2.00 19.57
CA ILE A 46 -2.78 -1.97 19.60
C ILE A 46 -3.35 -3.38 19.47
N GLU A 47 -2.88 -4.14 18.47
CA GLU A 47 -3.38 -5.48 18.19
C GLU A 47 -3.02 -6.46 19.30
N THR A 48 -1.83 -6.35 19.88
CA THR A 48 -1.41 -7.16 21.04
C THR A 48 -2.39 -7.00 22.20
N LEU A 49 -2.73 -5.75 22.55
CA LEU A 49 -3.65 -5.47 23.64
C LEU A 49 -5.06 -5.94 23.33
N TYR A 50 -5.53 -5.72 22.10
CA TYR A 50 -6.87 -6.12 21.66
C TYR A 50 -7.02 -7.64 21.63
N ILE A 51 -6.05 -8.35 21.05
CA ILE A 51 -6.05 -9.81 20.94
C ILE A 51 -5.87 -10.47 22.30
N SER A 52 -4.98 -9.96 23.16
CA SER A 52 -4.77 -10.51 24.50
C SER A 52 -6.06 -10.50 25.31
N LYS A 53 -6.77 -9.37 25.34
CA LYS A 53 -8.07 -9.27 26.01
C LYS A 53 -9.15 -10.08 25.32
N GLY A 54 -9.14 -10.13 23.98
CA GLY A 54 -10.19 -10.76 23.19
C GLY A 54 -10.14 -12.28 23.15
N LEU A 55 -8.96 -12.87 23.29
CA LEU A 55 -8.72 -14.33 23.22
C LEU A 55 -8.21 -14.90 24.56
N GLU A 56 -8.17 -14.09 25.61
CA GLU A 56 -7.67 -14.45 26.95
C GLU A 56 -6.24 -15.05 26.90
N LEU A 57 -5.42 -14.53 25.99
CA LEU A 57 -4.05 -14.98 25.80
C LEU A 57 -3.08 -14.16 26.67
N PRO A 58 -2.02 -14.79 27.21
CA PRO A 58 -0.92 -14.06 27.83
C PRO A 58 -0.36 -12.99 26.88
N LEU A 59 0.05 -11.85 27.44
CA LEU A 59 0.58 -10.72 26.67
C LEU A 59 1.75 -11.12 25.76
N GLY A 60 2.68 -11.93 26.25
CA GLY A 60 3.82 -12.40 25.45
C GLY A 60 3.42 -13.25 24.24
N GLN A 61 2.38 -14.09 24.38
CA GLN A 61 1.85 -14.89 23.28
C GLN A 61 1.10 -14.03 22.26
N SER A 62 0.34 -13.04 22.75
CA SER A 62 -0.37 -12.07 21.91
C SER A 62 0.60 -11.19 21.14
N LEU A 63 1.67 -10.72 21.79
CA LEU A 63 2.73 -9.94 21.17
C LEU A 63 3.45 -10.74 20.08
N LYS A 64 3.84 -11.97 20.37
CA LYS A 64 4.43 -12.86 19.36
C LYS A 64 3.49 -13.06 18.17
N THR A 65 2.21 -13.26 18.44
CA THR A 65 1.19 -13.45 17.39
C THR A 65 1.08 -12.21 16.53
N ALA A 66 0.80 -11.04 17.12
CA ALA A 66 0.63 -9.77 16.42
C ALA A 66 1.90 -9.35 15.68
N SER A 67 3.08 -9.49 16.29
CA SER A 67 4.35 -9.13 15.63
C SER A 67 4.63 -9.97 14.40
N ILE A 68 4.53 -11.30 14.50
CA ILE A 68 4.83 -12.17 13.34
C ILE A 68 3.78 -11.96 12.25
N SER A 69 2.49 -11.86 12.61
CA SER A 69 1.41 -11.69 11.66
C SER A 69 1.56 -10.36 10.89
N ASN A 70 1.79 -9.25 11.61
CA ASN A 70 1.94 -7.93 11.00
C ASN A 70 3.21 -7.79 10.16
N VAL A 71 4.33 -8.39 10.57
CA VAL A 71 5.55 -8.38 9.77
C VAL A 71 5.34 -9.16 8.47
N VAL A 72 4.68 -10.33 8.52
CA VAL A 72 4.39 -11.13 7.33
C VAL A 72 3.43 -10.39 6.39
N SER A 73 2.33 -9.83 6.92
CA SER A 73 1.37 -9.08 6.11
C SER A 73 2.00 -7.82 5.49
N THR A 74 2.84 -7.11 6.23
CA THR A 74 3.47 -5.87 5.76
C THR A 74 4.60 -6.12 4.75
N ILE A 75 5.52 -7.04 5.03
CA ILE A 75 6.72 -7.25 4.20
C ILE A 75 6.42 -8.10 2.97
N ILE A 76 5.47 -9.03 3.05
CA ILE A 76 5.14 -9.94 1.95
C ILE A 76 3.76 -9.59 1.38
N GLY A 77 2.75 -9.48 2.25
CA GLY A 77 1.36 -9.27 1.83
C GLY A 77 1.16 -7.98 1.05
N ILE A 78 1.66 -6.84 1.54
CA ILE A 78 1.48 -5.53 0.88
C ILE A 78 2.19 -5.47 -0.48
N PRO A 79 3.50 -5.78 -0.61
CA PRO A 79 4.16 -5.77 -1.92
C PRO A 79 3.53 -6.74 -2.92
N LEU A 80 3.15 -7.95 -2.46
CA LEU A 80 2.48 -8.93 -3.32
C LEU A 80 1.12 -8.41 -3.81
N THR A 81 0.31 -7.84 -2.90
CA THR A 81 -1.00 -7.27 -3.25
C THR A 81 -0.85 -6.13 -4.24
N TRP A 82 0.08 -5.20 -3.97
CA TRP A 82 0.37 -4.11 -4.89
C TRP A 82 0.77 -4.62 -6.27
N PHE A 83 1.68 -5.59 -6.34
CA PHE A 83 2.12 -6.16 -7.61
C PHE A 83 0.96 -6.80 -8.38
N LEU A 84 0.11 -7.57 -7.71
CA LEU A 84 -1.09 -8.15 -8.32
C LEU A 84 -2.03 -7.08 -8.86
N LEU A 85 -2.26 -6.01 -8.10
CA LEU A 85 -3.10 -4.89 -8.53
C LEU A 85 -2.50 -4.14 -9.73
N VAL A 86 -1.17 -3.96 -9.78
CA VAL A 86 -0.48 -3.37 -10.95
C VAL A 86 -0.67 -4.25 -12.18
N VAL A 87 -0.52 -5.57 -12.05
CA VAL A 87 -0.76 -6.51 -13.16
C VAL A 87 -2.20 -6.39 -13.65
N VAL A 88 -3.18 -6.37 -12.75
CA VAL A 88 -4.59 -6.17 -13.11
C VAL A 88 -4.81 -4.83 -13.82
N GLN A 89 -4.24 -3.74 -13.27
CA GLN A 89 -4.31 -2.41 -13.87
C GLN A 89 -3.78 -2.43 -15.31
N VAL A 90 -2.61 -3.04 -15.56
CA VAL A 90 -2.01 -3.11 -16.90
C VAL A 90 -2.85 -3.95 -17.85
N LEU A 91 -3.27 -5.15 -17.44
CA LEU A 91 -4.02 -6.09 -18.30
C LEU A 91 -5.41 -5.58 -18.70
N THR A 92 -5.97 -4.67 -17.93
CA THR A 92 -7.32 -4.12 -18.15
C THR A 92 -7.30 -2.75 -18.83
N GLY A 93 -6.14 -2.29 -19.29
CA GLY A 93 -5.98 -1.01 -19.99
C GLY A 93 -5.82 0.20 -19.08
N GLY A 94 -5.66 0.01 -17.76
CA GLY A 94 -5.39 1.05 -16.77
C GLY A 94 -3.96 1.62 -16.80
N GLY A 95 -3.14 1.18 -17.75
CA GLY A 95 -1.81 1.75 -18.01
C GLY A 95 -1.83 3.06 -18.82
N GLY A 96 -2.97 3.42 -19.44
CA GLY A 96 -3.13 4.69 -20.16
C GLY A 96 -3.65 5.81 -19.26
N ALA A 97 -3.36 7.08 -19.57
CA ALA A 97 -3.91 8.21 -18.83
C ALA A 97 -5.42 8.36 -19.11
N TYR A 98 -6.27 8.09 -18.11
CA TYR A 98 -7.72 8.32 -18.23
C TYR A 98 -8.09 9.81 -18.33
N GLY A 99 -7.14 10.70 -18.02
CA GLY A 99 -7.30 12.16 -18.11
C GLY A 99 -8.05 12.75 -16.92
N ILE A 100 -7.72 13.98 -16.55
CA ILE A 100 -8.29 14.71 -15.41
C ILE A 100 -9.41 15.69 -15.80
N ASN A 101 -9.76 15.76 -17.09
CA ASN A 101 -10.71 16.74 -17.63
C ASN A 101 -12.18 16.39 -17.34
N SER A 102 -12.46 15.19 -16.83
CA SER A 102 -13.82 14.76 -16.46
C SER A 102 -13.84 14.20 -15.04
N VAL A 103 -15.01 14.30 -14.40
CA VAL A 103 -15.24 13.73 -13.07
C VAL A 103 -14.97 12.22 -13.07
N MET A 104 -15.43 11.51 -14.10
CA MET A 104 -15.19 10.07 -14.25
C MET A 104 -13.69 9.75 -14.40
N GLY A 105 -12.97 10.53 -15.19
CA GLY A 105 -11.52 10.38 -15.36
C GLY A 105 -10.77 10.55 -14.03
N LYS A 106 -11.14 11.55 -13.22
CA LYS A 106 -10.59 11.75 -11.87
C LYS A 106 -10.86 10.57 -10.93
N VAL A 107 -12.09 10.05 -10.93
CA VAL A 107 -12.47 8.88 -10.13
C VAL A 107 -11.66 7.64 -10.55
N LEU A 108 -11.58 7.36 -11.86
CA LEU A 108 -10.81 6.22 -12.38
C LEU A 108 -9.32 6.36 -12.09
N ALA A 109 -8.77 7.57 -12.14
CA ALA A 109 -7.36 7.81 -11.84
C ALA A 109 -6.99 7.46 -10.39
N VAL A 110 -7.83 7.81 -9.41
CA VAL A 110 -7.54 7.52 -7.98
C VAL A 110 -8.02 6.16 -7.50
N THR A 111 -8.79 5.43 -8.33
CA THR A 111 -9.29 4.09 -7.99
C THR A 111 -8.60 3.01 -8.81
N TRP A 112 -8.81 3.02 -10.13
CA TRP A 112 -8.28 2.02 -11.05
C TRP A 112 -6.77 2.15 -11.25
N GLN A 113 -6.25 3.38 -11.25
CA GLN A 113 -4.82 3.65 -11.36
C GLN A 113 -4.14 3.85 -10.00
N ALA A 114 -4.83 3.55 -8.89
CA ALA A 114 -4.27 3.73 -7.56
C ALA A 114 -2.94 2.99 -7.35
N PRO A 115 -2.73 1.73 -7.79
CA PRO A 115 -1.46 1.02 -7.56
C PRO A 115 -0.26 1.70 -8.24
N TRP A 116 -0.47 2.17 -9.47
CA TRP A 116 0.52 2.86 -10.29
C TRP A 116 -0.08 4.16 -10.81
N LEU A 117 0.04 5.22 -10.00
CA LEU A 117 -0.67 6.48 -10.20
C LEU A 117 0.01 7.31 -11.27
N ILE A 118 -0.68 7.62 -12.37
CA ILE A 118 -0.10 8.50 -13.39
C ILE A 118 0.06 9.92 -12.82
N PRO A 119 1.25 10.55 -12.92
CA PRO A 119 1.49 11.88 -12.39
C PRO A 119 0.75 12.93 -13.22
N TYR A 120 -0.34 13.42 -12.66
CA TYR A 120 -0.98 14.66 -13.10
C TYR A 120 -0.42 15.78 -12.22
N GLU A 121 0.66 16.43 -12.69
CA GLU A 121 1.51 17.32 -11.87
C GLU A 121 0.74 18.34 -11.03
N GLU A 122 -0.37 18.87 -11.54
CA GLU A 122 -1.20 19.85 -10.83
C GLU A 122 -2.16 19.24 -9.79
N ASP A 123 -2.57 17.98 -9.95
CA ASP A 123 -3.60 17.31 -9.14
C ASP A 123 -3.02 16.30 -8.11
N LEU A 124 -1.71 16.02 -8.15
CA LEU A 124 -1.06 15.02 -7.28
C LEU A 124 -1.35 15.21 -5.78
N SER A 125 -1.49 16.45 -5.31
CA SER A 125 -1.67 16.73 -3.87
C SER A 125 -2.92 16.12 -3.25
N TRP A 126 -4.00 15.95 -4.02
CA TRP A 126 -5.23 15.30 -3.55
C TRP A 126 -5.35 13.87 -4.08
N MET A 127 -4.76 13.58 -5.24
CA MET A 127 -4.81 12.24 -5.84
C MET A 127 -4.02 11.20 -5.05
N ILE A 128 -2.83 11.56 -4.54
CA ILE A 128 -2.01 10.67 -3.69
C ILE A 128 -2.80 10.23 -2.45
N PRO A 129 -3.36 11.12 -1.62
CA PRO A 129 -4.09 10.69 -0.44
C PRO A 129 -5.38 9.92 -0.79
N ALA A 130 -6.10 10.30 -1.85
CA ALA A 130 -7.28 9.56 -2.31
C ALA A 130 -6.93 8.13 -2.76
N ALA A 131 -5.90 7.97 -3.59
CA ALA A 131 -5.41 6.66 -4.03
C ALA A 131 -4.90 5.83 -2.84
N GLY A 132 -4.24 6.46 -1.88
CA GLY A 132 -3.81 5.83 -0.63
C GLY A 132 -4.98 5.21 0.13
N ILE A 133 -6.07 5.96 0.33
CA ILE A 133 -7.28 5.46 0.99
C ILE A 133 -7.89 4.28 0.21
N VAL A 134 -7.94 4.36 -1.13
CA VAL A 134 -8.46 3.27 -1.95
C VAL A 134 -7.61 2.01 -1.79
N LEU A 135 -6.28 2.13 -1.80
CA LEU A 135 -5.35 1.00 -1.63
C LEU A 135 -5.41 0.37 -0.23
N LEU A 136 -5.80 1.11 0.81
CA LEU A 136 -6.01 0.54 2.14
C LEU A 136 -7.08 -0.57 2.13
N ILE A 137 -8.04 -0.53 1.21
CA ILE A 137 -9.11 -1.54 1.11
C ILE A 137 -8.54 -2.93 0.73
N PRO A 138 -7.85 -3.12 -0.42
CA PRO A 138 -7.25 -4.41 -0.75
C PRO A 138 -6.14 -4.80 0.23
N PHE A 139 -5.37 -3.85 0.76
CA PHE A 139 -4.36 -4.14 1.78
C PHE A 139 -4.97 -4.67 3.07
N PHE A 140 -6.06 -4.09 3.56
CA PHE A 140 -6.80 -4.57 4.73
C PHE A 140 -7.20 -6.03 4.57
N PHE A 141 -7.72 -6.38 3.40
CA PHE A 141 -8.13 -7.74 3.10
C PHE A 141 -6.95 -8.71 3.16
N THR A 142 -5.85 -8.43 2.44
CA THR A 142 -4.66 -9.27 2.48
C THR A 142 -4.08 -9.39 3.88
N SER A 143 -4.05 -8.29 4.64
CA SER A 143 -3.60 -8.27 6.03
C SER A 143 -4.45 -9.20 6.89
N TRP A 144 -5.79 -9.03 6.88
CA TRP A 144 -6.70 -9.87 7.65
C TRP A 144 -6.53 -11.36 7.33
N TRP A 145 -6.50 -11.73 6.04
CA TRP A 145 -6.35 -13.14 5.65
C TRP A 145 -5.01 -13.72 6.05
N SER A 146 -3.91 -13.04 5.72
CA SER A 146 -2.55 -13.52 6.05
C SER A 146 -2.35 -13.65 7.56
N GLU A 147 -2.80 -12.65 8.31
CA GLU A 147 -2.68 -12.63 9.77
C GLU A 147 -3.56 -13.66 10.45
N TYR A 148 -4.75 -13.93 9.90
CA TYR A 148 -5.59 -15.02 10.37
C TYR A 148 -4.87 -16.37 10.26
N PHE A 149 -4.26 -16.67 9.10
CA PHE A 149 -3.54 -17.93 8.90
C PHE A 149 -2.32 -18.05 9.82
N VAL A 150 -1.54 -16.98 9.95
CA VAL A 150 -0.39 -16.94 10.88
C VAL A 150 -0.86 -17.13 12.32
N SER A 151 -1.87 -16.38 12.75
CA SER A 151 -2.40 -16.42 14.11
C SER A 151 -2.98 -17.80 14.45
N LYS A 152 -3.70 -18.43 13.51
CA LYS A 152 -4.24 -19.77 13.70
C LYS A 152 -3.14 -20.84 13.78
N LYS A 153 -2.07 -20.69 12.99
CA LYS A 153 -0.90 -21.58 13.04
C LYS A 153 -0.15 -21.49 14.37
N LEU A 154 -0.05 -20.28 14.94
CA LEU A 154 0.60 -20.03 16.23
C LEU A 154 -0.28 -20.45 17.43
N ASN A 155 -1.59 -20.28 17.32
CA ASN A 155 -2.55 -20.53 18.40
C ASN A 155 -3.52 -21.68 18.05
N LYS A 156 -2.96 -22.89 17.88
CA LYS A 156 -3.67 -24.06 17.34
C LYS A 156 -4.92 -24.45 18.14
N THR A 157 -4.87 -24.31 19.47
CA THR A 157 -5.92 -24.70 20.41
C THR A 157 -7.15 -23.79 20.37
N LEU A 158 -7.03 -22.57 19.86
CA LEU A 158 -8.13 -21.62 19.84
C LEU A 158 -9.15 -21.92 18.73
N PRO A 159 -10.46 -21.70 18.95
CA PRO A 159 -11.47 -21.86 17.90
C PRO A 159 -11.20 -20.95 16.69
N SER A 160 -11.25 -21.51 15.48
CA SER A 160 -10.95 -20.79 14.24
C SER A 160 -11.83 -19.54 14.04
N LEU A 161 -13.11 -19.62 14.40
CA LEU A 161 -14.05 -18.51 14.28
C LEU A 161 -13.69 -17.35 15.22
N SER A 162 -13.25 -17.64 16.45
CA SER A 162 -12.83 -16.64 17.42
C SER A 162 -11.58 -15.89 16.95
N VAL A 163 -10.55 -16.64 16.51
CA VAL A 163 -9.32 -16.06 15.95
C VAL A 163 -9.64 -15.18 14.74
N ARG A 164 -10.43 -15.68 13.79
CA ARG A 164 -10.80 -14.94 12.58
C ARG A 164 -11.50 -13.62 12.90
N GLY A 165 -12.47 -13.64 13.83
CA GLY A 165 -13.21 -12.46 14.23
C GLY A 165 -12.35 -11.43 14.96
N LYS A 166 -11.47 -11.87 15.87
CA LYS A 166 -10.59 -10.97 16.63
C LYS A 166 -9.51 -10.35 15.74
N VAL A 167 -8.87 -11.12 14.87
CA VAL A 167 -7.90 -10.58 13.90
C VAL A 167 -8.56 -9.58 12.95
N ARG A 168 -9.77 -9.90 12.43
CA ARG A 168 -10.53 -8.97 11.59
C ARG A 168 -10.75 -7.63 12.28
N ASN A 169 -11.25 -7.67 13.52
CA ASN A 169 -11.60 -6.46 14.25
C ASN A 169 -10.34 -5.66 14.65
N ALA A 170 -9.24 -6.35 14.98
CA ALA A 170 -7.95 -5.70 15.22
C ALA A 170 -7.49 -4.94 13.96
N ASN A 171 -7.52 -5.61 12.80
CA ASN A 171 -7.19 -5.00 11.51
C ASN A 171 -8.14 -3.83 11.17
N LEU A 172 -9.44 -3.95 11.47
CA LEU A 172 -10.39 -2.85 11.21
C LEU A 172 -10.01 -1.60 12.01
N ILE A 173 -9.62 -1.77 13.28
CA ILE A 173 -9.17 -0.66 14.13
C ILE A 173 -7.89 -0.04 13.55
N THR A 174 -6.89 -0.86 13.23
CA THR A 174 -5.57 -0.38 12.78
C THR A 174 -5.62 0.23 11.39
N TYR A 175 -6.39 -0.32 10.45
CA TYR A 175 -6.60 0.28 9.12
C TYR A 175 -7.45 1.56 9.17
N SER A 176 -8.42 1.65 10.10
CA SER A 176 -9.14 2.91 10.33
C SER A 176 -8.20 4.02 10.82
N LEU A 177 -7.23 3.68 11.66
CA LEU A 177 -6.20 4.62 12.11
C LEU A 177 -5.20 4.96 11.01
N LEU A 178 -4.79 3.98 10.19
CA LEU A 178 -3.90 4.22 9.05
C LEU A 178 -4.51 5.15 8.01
N ALA A 179 -5.83 5.14 7.84
CA ALA A 179 -6.53 6.09 6.96
C ALA A 179 -6.34 7.56 7.40
N ALA A 180 -5.93 7.82 8.64
CA ALA A 180 -5.61 9.17 9.09
C ALA A 180 -4.32 9.72 8.46
N TRP A 181 -3.37 8.88 8.03
CA TRP A 181 -2.13 9.36 7.40
C TRP A 181 -2.38 10.07 6.06
N PRO A 182 -3.09 9.48 5.08
CA PRO A 182 -3.45 10.17 3.84
C PRO A 182 -4.22 11.47 4.10
N ILE A 183 -5.16 11.46 5.07
CA ILE A 183 -5.94 12.64 5.44
C ILE A 183 -5.05 13.72 6.04
N GLY A 184 -4.17 13.37 6.97
CA GLY A 184 -3.23 14.30 7.60
C GLY A 184 -2.25 14.89 6.59
N PHE A 185 -1.72 14.08 5.68
CA PHE A 185 -0.90 14.55 4.56
C PHE A 185 -1.65 15.59 3.74
N TRP A 186 -2.90 15.32 3.37
CA TRP A 186 -3.72 16.24 2.59
C TRP A 186 -3.98 17.58 3.32
N VAL A 187 -4.35 17.53 4.59
CA VAL A 187 -4.63 18.72 5.42
C VAL A 187 -3.38 19.59 5.56
N LEU A 188 -2.23 18.99 5.88
CA LEU A 188 -0.97 19.72 6.06
C LEU A 188 -0.51 20.37 4.75
N ASN A 189 -0.60 19.66 3.63
CA ASN A 189 -0.20 20.19 2.33
C ASN A 189 -1.16 21.29 1.84
N SER A 190 -2.44 21.23 2.20
CA SER A 190 -3.42 22.26 1.87
C SER A 190 -3.26 23.52 2.72
N ALA A 191 -2.78 23.38 3.97
CA ALA A 191 -2.51 24.51 4.87
C ALA A 191 -1.18 25.23 4.57
N ALA A 192 -0.27 24.60 3.82
CA ALA A 192 1.03 25.15 3.44
C ALA A 192 1.02 25.91 2.10
N LYS A 193 -0.14 25.98 1.41
CA LYS A 193 -0.38 26.78 0.20
C LYS A 193 -1.07 28.08 0.56
#